data_AF-A0AAE5X2A8-F1
#
_entry.id   AF-A0AAE5X2A8-F1
#
_cell.length_a   1.000
_cell.length_b   1.000
_cell.length_c   1.000
_cell.angle_alpha   90.00
_cell.angle_beta   90.00
_cell.angle_gamma   90.00
#
_symmetry.space_group_name_H-M   'P 1'
#
loop_
_entity.id
_entity.type
_entity.pdbx_description
1 polymer ?
#
loop_
_entity_poly.entity_id
_entity_poly.type
_entity_poly.pdbx_seq_one_letter_code
_entity_poly.pdbx_strand_id
1 'polypeptide(L)'
;MIKLVLSACVFVVATSTAAEARSHRNLQAPECNVTMPCDFSYAQPRRERAPRLSLQAYRATQMTVANAGYSATTVSVTGDRVIGGRPAGCPSSFCGCGAAIRVFGHVVPELNLASNWLRFPRAAPAPGMVAARHGHVFVLEQPLGGDMWMAYDANSGGHATRMHARSLRGYTIVNPHA
;
A
#
# COMPACT_ATOMS: atom_id res chain seq x y z
N MET A 1 29.08 20.75 -41.67
CA MET A 1 28.25 19.94 -40.75
C MET A 1 27.54 20.85 -39.72
N ILE A 2 26.61 21.72 -40.16
CA ILE A 2 25.89 22.67 -39.27
C ILE A 2 24.35 22.59 -39.47
N LYS A 3 23.87 21.73 -40.38
CA LYS A 3 22.43 21.67 -40.73
C LYS A 3 21.57 20.70 -39.91
N LEU A 4 22.16 19.88 -39.02
CA LEU A 4 21.41 18.86 -38.27
C LEU A 4 20.98 19.29 -36.85
N VAL A 5 21.56 20.36 -36.29
CA VAL A 5 21.28 20.77 -34.89
C VAL A 5 20.02 21.63 -34.77
N LEU A 6 19.62 22.35 -35.84
CA LEU A 6 18.44 23.22 -35.83
C LEU A 6 17.10 22.45 -35.87
N SER A 7 17.11 21.18 -36.28
CA SER A 7 15.89 20.38 -36.40
C SER A 7 15.36 19.90 -35.05
N ALA A 8 16.18 19.87 -33.99
CA ALA A 8 15.76 19.37 -32.68
C ALA A 8 15.09 20.43 -31.80
N CYS A 9 15.31 21.72 -32.07
CA CYS A 9 14.70 22.80 -31.28
C CYS A 9 13.30 23.21 -31.76
N VAL A 10 12.93 22.92 -33.02
CA VAL A 10 11.60 23.27 -33.56
C VAL A 10 10.52 22.26 -33.12
N PHE A 11 10.88 21.01 -32.83
CA PHE A 11 9.91 20.00 -32.39
C PHE A 11 9.47 20.12 -30.93
N VAL A 12 10.15 20.91 -30.10
CA VAL A 12 9.81 21.07 -28.66
C VAL A 12 8.75 22.15 -28.42
N VAL A 13 8.43 22.99 -29.41
CA VAL A 13 7.50 24.13 -29.24
C VAL A 13 6.07 23.82 -29.69
N ALA A 14 5.81 22.67 -30.35
CA ALA A 14 4.52 22.40 -30.98
C ALA A 14 3.55 21.47 -30.22
N THR A 15 3.85 21.04 -28.99
CA THR A 15 2.95 20.16 -28.20
C THR A 15 2.45 20.80 -26.90
N SER A 16 2.28 22.12 -26.88
CA SER A 16 1.52 22.81 -25.85
C SER A 16 0.02 22.60 -26.08
N THR A 17 -0.48 21.38 -25.88
CA THR A 17 -1.93 21.15 -25.86
C THR A 17 -2.49 21.86 -24.63
N ALA A 18 -3.28 22.91 -24.87
CA ALA A 18 -4.09 23.57 -23.86
C ALA A 18 -4.88 22.52 -23.10
N ALA A 19 -4.81 22.56 -21.77
CA ALA A 19 -5.68 21.77 -20.92
C ALA A 19 -7.10 22.36 -21.03
N GLU A 20 -7.86 21.85 -21.98
CA GLU A 20 -9.29 22.12 -22.12
C GLU A 20 -9.99 21.54 -20.88
N ALA A 21 -10.35 22.41 -19.94
CA ALA A 21 -11.13 22.02 -18.78
C ALA A 21 -12.50 21.53 -19.25
N ARG A 22 -12.81 20.24 -19.02
CA ARG A 22 -14.11 19.67 -19.36
C ARG A 22 -15.21 20.45 -18.63
N SER A 23 -16.11 21.07 -19.39
CA SER A 23 -17.37 21.63 -18.90
C SER A 23 -18.19 20.52 -18.24
N HIS A 24 -18.26 20.54 -16.91
CA HIS A 24 -19.17 19.66 -16.18
C HIS A 24 -20.61 20.16 -16.38
N ARG A 25 -21.40 19.36 -17.09
CA ARG A 25 -22.86 19.44 -17.06
C ARG A 25 -23.29 19.18 -15.61
N ASN A 26 -23.83 20.20 -14.94
CA ASN A 26 -24.40 20.05 -13.61
C ASN A 26 -25.63 19.16 -13.70
N LEU A 27 -25.49 17.87 -13.36
CA LEU A 27 -26.64 17.06 -12.97
C LEU A 27 -27.00 17.47 -11.54
N GLN A 28 -28.02 18.30 -11.44
CA GLN A 28 -28.61 18.70 -10.16
C GLN A 28 -29.28 17.48 -9.53
N ALA A 29 -28.69 16.94 -8.47
CA ALA A 29 -29.35 15.96 -7.62
C ALA A 29 -30.42 16.69 -6.78
N PRO A 30 -31.68 16.23 -6.75
CA PRO A 30 -32.82 16.98 -6.17
C PRO A 30 -32.80 17.16 -4.65
N GLU A 31 -31.78 16.66 -3.94
CA GLU A 31 -31.71 16.65 -2.47
C GLU A 31 -30.55 17.50 -1.90
N CYS A 32 -29.88 18.33 -2.71
CA CYS A 32 -28.82 19.23 -2.24
C CYS A 32 -29.19 20.70 -2.45
N ASN A 33 -29.79 21.31 -1.43
CA ASN A 33 -30.12 22.74 -1.42
C ASN A 33 -28.92 23.64 -1.05
N VAL A 34 -27.77 23.42 -1.67
CA VAL A 34 -26.62 24.32 -1.51
C VAL A 34 -26.12 24.70 -2.89
N THR A 35 -26.62 25.84 -3.37
CA THR A 35 -26.02 26.55 -4.50
C THR A 35 -24.94 27.46 -3.92
N MET A 36 -23.67 27.07 -3.99
CA MET A 36 -22.57 27.97 -3.63
C MET A 36 -22.26 28.88 -4.83
N PRO A 37 -22.41 30.21 -4.72
CA PRO A 37 -21.87 31.10 -5.74
C PRO A 37 -20.34 31.12 -5.63
N CYS A 38 -19.67 30.90 -6.75
CA CYS A 38 -18.22 31.09 -6.83
C CYS A 38 -17.93 32.59 -6.94
N ASP A 39 -17.81 33.27 -5.79
CA ASP A 39 -17.26 34.63 -5.76
C ASP A 39 -15.79 34.58 -5.35
N PHE A 40 -14.91 34.89 -6.32
CA PHE A 40 -13.46 34.94 -6.11
C PHE A 40 -13.09 36.27 -5.47
N SER A 41 -13.27 36.42 -4.15
CA SER A 41 -12.65 37.53 -3.42
C SER A 41 -12.53 37.25 -1.92
N TYR A 42 -11.38 37.68 -1.39
CA TYR A 42 -10.99 37.83 0.02
C TYR A 42 -10.12 36.72 0.67
N ALA A 43 -8.82 37.03 0.65
CA ALA A 43 -7.88 37.07 1.78
C ALA A 43 -7.74 35.83 2.69
N GLN A 44 -6.54 35.25 2.67
CA GLN A 44 -6.07 34.30 3.67
C GLN A 44 -6.06 34.89 5.09
N PRO A 45 -6.55 34.15 6.10
CA PRO A 45 -6.03 34.27 7.44
C PRO A 45 -5.01 33.14 7.74
N ARG A 46 -3.81 33.61 8.06
CA ARG A 46 -2.82 33.09 9.02
C ARG A 46 -3.08 31.71 9.64
N ARG A 47 -2.12 30.79 9.45
CA ARG A 47 -1.99 29.49 10.13
C ARG A 47 -2.13 29.63 11.65
N GLU A 48 -3.24 29.14 12.19
CA GLU A 48 -3.32 28.62 13.56
C GLU A 48 -3.47 27.09 13.52
N ARG A 49 -2.69 26.45 14.38
CA ARG A 49 -2.48 25.00 14.41
C ARG A 49 -3.64 24.37 15.19
N ALA A 50 -4.68 23.92 14.48
CA ALA A 50 -5.77 23.15 15.07
C ALA A 50 -5.30 21.75 15.54
N PRO A 51 -5.83 21.22 16.66
CA PRO A 51 -5.43 19.93 17.23
C PRO A 51 -5.86 18.75 16.34
N ARG A 52 -4.98 17.75 16.24
CA ARG A 52 -5.08 16.55 15.37
C ARG A 52 -6.14 15.52 15.82
N LEU A 53 -7.34 15.95 16.20
CA LEU A 53 -8.37 15.04 16.75
C LEU A 53 -9.56 14.75 15.82
N SER A 54 -9.61 15.30 14.59
CA SER A 54 -10.78 15.13 13.71
C SER A 54 -10.55 14.39 12.39
N LEU A 55 -9.33 13.95 12.09
CA LEU A 55 -9.02 13.23 10.82
C LEU A 55 -9.34 11.72 10.85
N GLN A 56 -9.57 11.14 12.02
CA GLN A 56 -9.99 9.73 12.14
C GLN A 56 -11.48 9.53 11.86
N ALA A 57 -12.33 10.53 12.17
CA ALA A 57 -13.77 10.41 11.97
C ALA A 57 -14.19 10.45 10.48
N TYR A 58 -13.45 11.18 9.64
CA TYR A 58 -13.79 11.33 8.22
C TYR A 58 -13.44 10.10 7.36
N ARG A 59 -12.54 9.23 7.84
CA ARG A 59 -12.16 7.99 7.14
C ARG A 59 -13.14 6.83 7.37
N ALA A 60 -14.07 6.98 8.32
CA ALA A 60 -15.04 5.93 8.63
C ALA A 60 -16.29 5.96 7.72
N THR A 61 -16.49 7.00 6.91
CA THR A 61 -17.77 7.23 6.21
C THR A 61 -17.68 7.24 4.68
N GLN A 62 -16.52 7.01 4.08
CA GLN A 62 -16.40 6.94 2.62
C GLN A 62 -15.95 5.56 2.17
N MET A 63 -16.89 4.64 2.00
CA MET A 63 -16.93 3.65 0.91
C MET A 63 -18.30 2.96 0.88
N THR A 64 -19.37 3.73 0.64
CA THR A 64 -20.65 3.20 0.15
C THR A 64 -20.96 3.87 -1.19
N VAL A 65 -20.21 3.48 -2.22
CA VAL A 65 -20.62 3.65 -3.61
C VAL A 65 -20.88 2.25 -4.15
N ALA A 66 -22.14 1.84 -4.13
CA ALA A 66 -22.60 0.67 -4.85
C ALA A 66 -22.82 1.07 -6.31
N ASN A 67 -22.14 0.41 -7.25
CA ASN A 67 -22.85 -0.33 -8.30
C ASN A 67 -21.95 -1.28 -9.11
N ALA A 68 -22.60 -2.35 -9.58
CA ALA A 68 -22.20 -3.32 -10.61
C ALA A 68 -21.40 -4.57 -10.19
N GLY A 69 -22.14 -5.62 -9.81
CA GLY A 69 -22.07 -6.89 -10.55
C GLY A 69 -21.02 -7.95 -10.18
N TYR A 70 -20.26 -7.79 -9.11
CA TYR A 70 -19.46 -8.90 -8.56
C TYR A 70 -19.82 -9.05 -7.08
N SER A 71 -20.27 -10.24 -6.66
CA SER A 71 -20.37 -10.60 -5.25
C SER A 71 -18.98 -10.63 -4.62
N ALA A 72 -18.41 -9.45 -4.40
CA ALA A 72 -17.26 -9.29 -3.53
C ALA A 72 -17.81 -9.42 -2.11
N THR A 73 -17.69 -10.61 -1.54
CA THR A 73 -17.79 -10.81 -0.11
C THR A 73 -16.76 -9.88 0.54
N THR A 74 -17.20 -8.72 1.02
CA THR A 74 -16.37 -7.85 1.84
C THR A 74 -16.21 -8.55 3.18
N VAL A 75 -15.23 -9.45 3.27
CA VAL A 75 -14.77 -9.97 4.54
C VAL A 75 -14.19 -8.77 5.28
N SER A 76 -14.97 -8.20 6.20
CA SER A 76 -14.48 -7.19 7.13
C SER A 76 -13.56 -7.93 8.10
N VAL A 77 -12.31 -8.13 7.69
CA VAL A 77 -11.29 -8.68 8.58
C VAL A 77 -10.97 -7.56 9.56
N THR A 78 -11.48 -7.64 10.79
CA THR A 78 -10.92 -6.94 11.96
C THR A 78 -9.54 -7.51 12.29
N GLY A 79 -8.65 -7.53 11.28
CA GLY A 79 -7.50 -8.44 11.21
C GLY A 79 -6.16 -7.78 11.44
N ASP A 80 -6.10 -6.46 11.49
CA ASP A 80 -4.87 -5.72 11.72
C ASP A 80 -4.59 -5.66 13.22
N ARG A 81 -3.81 -6.62 13.72
CA ARG A 81 -3.34 -6.65 15.10
C ARG A 81 -1.82 -6.46 15.17
N VAL A 82 -1.37 -5.52 16.00
CA VAL A 82 0.05 -5.44 16.39
C VAL A 82 0.29 -6.50 17.46
N ILE A 83 1.22 -7.41 17.21
CA ILE A 83 1.55 -8.52 18.12
C ILE A 83 2.92 -8.37 18.77
N GLY A 84 3.69 -7.34 18.38
CA GLY A 84 4.99 -7.07 18.99
C GLY A 84 5.79 -6.01 18.25
N GLY A 85 7.04 -5.85 18.67
CA GLY A 85 8.03 -4.98 18.04
C GLY A 85 9.22 -5.76 17.51
N ARG A 86 10.38 -5.09 17.44
CA ARG A 86 11.66 -5.70 17.05
C ARG A 86 12.09 -6.76 18.09
N PRO A 87 12.29 -8.02 17.68
CA PRO A 87 12.83 -9.04 18.58
C PRO A 87 14.28 -8.72 18.99
N ALA A 88 14.69 -9.18 20.18
CA ALA A 88 16.08 -9.07 20.62
C ALA A 88 17.02 -9.80 19.65
N GLY A 89 18.18 -9.20 19.34
CA GLY A 89 19.15 -9.75 18.39
C GLY A 89 18.84 -9.48 16.91
N CYS A 90 17.66 -8.96 16.56
CA CYS A 90 17.35 -8.58 15.18
C CYS A 90 17.88 -7.18 14.82
N PRO A 91 18.22 -6.89 13.54
CA PRO A 91 18.58 -5.55 13.07
C PRO A 91 17.40 -4.56 13.13
N SER A 92 17.63 -3.27 12.91
CA SER A 92 16.54 -2.26 12.88
C SER A 92 15.52 -2.50 11.76
N SER A 93 15.97 -3.05 10.62
CA SER A 93 15.10 -3.55 9.56
C SER A 93 14.91 -5.05 9.71
N PHE A 94 13.93 -5.46 10.52
CA PHE A 94 13.81 -6.83 11.03
C PHE A 94 12.75 -7.69 10.32
N CYS A 95 12.33 -7.36 9.10
CA CYS A 95 11.34 -8.18 8.39
C CYS A 95 11.85 -9.62 8.16
N GLY A 96 13.08 -9.76 7.65
CA GLY A 96 13.72 -11.08 7.47
C GLY A 96 14.01 -11.80 8.78
N CYS A 97 14.57 -11.10 9.77
CA CYS A 97 14.88 -11.68 11.07
C CYS A 97 13.61 -12.19 11.79
N GLY A 98 12.54 -11.39 11.79
CA GLY A 98 11.26 -11.77 12.39
C GLY A 98 10.61 -12.95 11.67
N ALA A 99 10.68 -12.98 10.34
CA ALA A 99 10.23 -14.14 9.55
C ALA A 99 11.05 -15.40 9.89
N ALA A 100 12.37 -15.29 10.04
CA ALA A 100 13.23 -16.41 10.41
C ALA A 100 12.88 -16.97 11.79
N ILE A 101 12.66 -16.11 12.79
CA ILE A 101 12.19 -16.54 14.12
C ILE A 101 10.82 -17.23 14.02
N ARG A 102 9.89 -16.68 13.22
CA ARG A 102 8.55 -17.26 13.08
C ARG A 102 8.54 -18.65 12.44
N VAL A 103 9.44 -18.89 11.47
CA VAL A 103 9.54 -20.13 10.68
C VAL A 103 10.45 -21.16 11.34
N PHE A 104 11.63 -20.74 11.81
CA PHE A 104 12.69 -21.62 12.32
C PHE A 104 12.86 -21.58 13.85
N GLY A 105 12.17 -20.66 14.55
CA GLY A 105 12.26 -20.51 16.00
C GLY A 105 13.50 -19.76 16.51
N HIS A 106 14.40 -19.33 15.62
CA HIS A 106 15.64 -18.65 15.97
C HIS A 106 16.08 -17.65 14.88
N VAL A 107 17.05 -16.79 15.22
CA VAL A 107 17.64 -15.84 14.27
C VAL A 107 18.57 -16.58 13.31
N VAL A 108 18.32 -16.39 12.01
CA VAL A 108 19.21 -16.86 10.93
C VAL A 108 19.82 -15.63 10.26
N PRO A 109 21.07 -15.24 10.58
CA PRO A 109 21.63 -13.96 10.13
C PRO A 109 21.63 -13.77 8.61
N GLU A 110 21.84 -14.86 7.86
CA GLU A 110 21.82 -14.88 6.41
C GLU A 110 20.46 -14.52 5.82
N LEU A 111 19.38 -14.70 6.57
CA LEU A 111 18.01 -14.38 6.16
C LEU A 111 17.51 -13.04 6.71
N ASN A 112 18.35 -12.28 7.40
CA ASN A 112 17.98 -10.93 7.85
C ASN A 112 17.65 -10.01 6.67
N LEU A 113 18.37 -10.16 5.56
CA LEU A 113 18.11 -9.45 4.32
C LEU A 113 16.98 -10.14 3.54
N ALA A 114 15.89 -9.42 3.28
CA ALA A 114 14.71 -9.96 2.61
C ALA A 114 15.00 -10.61 1.24
N SER A 115 15.96 -10.08 0.47
CA SER A 115 16.32 -10.67 -0.84
C SER A 115 16.92 -12.06 -0.74
N ASN A 116 17.55 -12.43 0.38
CA ASN A 116 18.14 -13.75 0.54
C ASN A 116 17.09 -14.86 0.65
N TRP A 117 15.86 -14.52 1.04
CA TRP A 117 14.73 -15.47 1.02
C TRP A 117 14.36 -15.93 -0.39
N LEU A 118 14.68 -15.15 -1.42
CA LEU A 118 14.43 -15.53 -2.82
C LEU A 118 15.33 -16.68 -3.30
N ARG A 119 16.29 -17.15 -2.48
CA ARG A 119 17.12 -18.32 -2.76
C ARG A 119 16.39 -19.64 -2.51
N PHE A 120 15.35 -19.62 -1.66
CA PHE A 120 14.50 -20.79 -1.44
C PHE A 120 13.72 -21.12 -2.71
N PRO A 121 13.39 -22.41 -2.94
CA PRO A 121 12.61 -22.81 -4.10
C PRO A 121 11.23 -22.17 -4.07
N ARG A 122 10.75 -21.78 -5.26
CA ARG A 122 9.40 -21.23 -5.41
C ARG A 122 8.35 -22.27 -5.06
N ALA A 123 7.26 -21.84 -4.45
CA ALA A 123 6.16 -22.70 -4.03
C ALA A 123 4.80 -22.06 -4.28
N ALA A 124 3.75 -22.87 -4.23
CA ALA A 124 2.38 -22.36 -4.20
C ALA A 124 2.10 -21.72 -2.82
N PRO A 125 1.21 -20.70 -2.75
CA PRO A 125 0.77 -20.13 -1.48
C PRO A 125 0.17 -21.19 -0.56
N ALA A 126 0.74 -21.35 0.63
CA ALA A 126 0.28 -22.25 1.68
C ALA A 126 0.68 -21.70 3.07
N PRO A 127 0.00 -22.09 4.16
CA PRO A 127 0.44 -21.77 5.51
C PRO A 127 1.89 -22.21 5.75
N GLY A 128 2.69 -21.35 6.39
CA GLY A 128 4.12 -21.57 6.64
C GLY A 128 5.04 -21.21 5.47
N MET A 129 4.49 -20.97 4.27
CA MET A 129 5.28 -20.42 3.16
C MET A 129 5.58 -18.95 3.39
N VAL A 130 6.57 -18.44 2.66
CA VAL A 130 7.04 -17.07 2.83
C VAL A 130 6.84 -16.28 1.54
N ALA A 131 6.24 -15.10 1.66
CA ALA A 131 6.13 -14.14 0.57
C ALA A 131 7.32 -13.18 0.65
N ALA A 132 8.22 -13.27 -0.32
CA ALA A 132 9.46 -12.50 -0.35
C ALA A 132 9.57 -11.63 -1.61
N ARG A 133 10.22 -10.49 -1.46
CA ARG A 133 10.69 -9.63 -2.55
C ARG A 133 11.92 -8.86 -2.09
N HIS A 134 12.53 -8.10 -2.99
CA HIS A 134 13.56 -7.15 -2.61
C HIS A 134 13.00 -6.14 -1.59
N GLY A 135 13.60 -6.11 -0.40
CA GLY A 135 13.29 -5.15 0.67
C GLY A 135 12.17 -5.54 1.65
N HIS A 136 11.37 -6.58 1.39
CA HIS A 136 10.35 -7.00 2.34
C HIS A 136 10.01 -8.49 2.27
N VAL A 137 9.67 -9.07 3.41
CA VAL A 137 9.31 -10.48 3.55
C VAL A 137 8.33 -10.68 4.70
N PHE A 138 7.36 -11.58 4.52
CA PHE A 138 6.39 -11.96 5.55
C PHE A 138 5.97 -13.42 5.42
N VAL A 139 5.48 -14.02 6.51
CA VAL A 139 5.07 -15.43 6.57
C VAL A 139 3.57 -15.54 6.34
N LEU A 140 3.14 -16.51 5.54
CA LEU A 140 1.74 -16.80 5.27
C LEU A 140 1.15 -17.66 6.39
N GLU A 141 0.05 -17.21 6.97
CA GLU A 141 -0.59 -17.90 8.11
C GLU A 141 -1.89 -18.56 7.67
N GLN A 142 -2.81 -17.80 7.06
CA GLN A 142 -4.11 -18.32 6.64
C GLN A 142 -4.58 -17.66 5.34
N PRO A 143 -5.18 -18.42 4.40
CA PRO A 143 -5.76 -17.83 3.20
C PRO A 143 -7.01 -17.03 3.55
N LEU A 144 -7.17 -15.85 2.95
CA LEU A 144 -8.37 -15.01 3.09
C LEU A 144 -9.20 -14.94 1.80
N GLY A 145 -8.71 -15.56 0.71
CA GLY A 145 -9.35 -15.60 -0.60
C GLY A 145 -8.58 -14.79 -1.65
N GLY A 146 -8.54 -15.31 -2.88
CA GLY A 146 -7.78 -14.69 -3.99
C GLY A 146 -6.30 -14.51 -3.65
N ASP A 147 -5.78 -13.31 -3.88
CA ASP A 147 -4.40 -12.94 -3.57
C ASP A 147 -4.21 -12.49 -2.10
N MET A 148 -5.24 -12.55 -1.25
CA MET A 148 -5.18 -12.02 0.12
C MET A 148 -4.92 -13.12 1.15
N TRP A 149 -3.97 -12.86 2.05
CA TRP A 149 -3.55 -13.79 3.09
C TRP A 149 -3.42 -13.07 4.43
N MET A 150 -3.82 -13.74 5.50
CA MET A 150 -3.39 -13.36 6.84
C MET A 150 -1.89 -13.62 6.93
N ALA A 151 -1.13 -12.57 7.22
CA ALA A 151 0.32 -12.58 7.19
C ALA A 151 0.90 -12.21 8.55
N TYR A 152 1.89 -12.98 9.00
CA TYR A 152 2.82 -12.53 10.04
C TYR A 152 3.87 -11.63 9.38
N ASP A 153 3.76 -10.33 9.64
CA ASP A 153 4.52 -9.28 8.97
C ASP A 153 5.35 -8.47 9.96
N ALA A 154 6.61 -8.90 10.13
CA ALA A 154 7.59 -8.24 10.97
C ALA A 154 8.14 -6.97 10.31
N ASN A 155 8.40 -5.94 11.12
CA ASN A 155 8.85 -4.62 10.65
C ASN A 155 7.90 -4.00 9.61
N SER A 156 6.61 -4.23 9.79
CA SER A 156 5.54 -3.54 9.07
C SER A 156 5.22 -2.20 9.74
N GLY A 157 4.26 -1.45 9.18
CA GLY A 157 3.98 -0.05 9.49
C GLY A 157 4.27 0.39 10.94
N GLY A 158 5.12 1.40 11.10
CA GLY A 158 5.56 1.90 12.40
C GLY A 158 6.60 1.05 13.11
N HIS A 159 7.39 0.25 12.36
CA HIS A 159 8.41 -0.67 12.93
C HIS A 159 7.84 -1.68 13.92
N ALA A 160 6.65 -2.21 13.60
CA ALA A 160 5.94 -3.17 14.42
C ALA A 160 5.86 -4.54 13.74
N THR A 161 5.64 -5.58 14.52
CA THR A 161 5.23 -6.89 14.03
C THR A 161 3.72 -6.98 14.07
N ARG A 162 3.09 -7.25 12.93
CA ARG A 162 1.64 -7.32 12.79
C ARG A 162 1.22 -8.69 12.29
N MET A 163 0.01 -9.09 12.68
CA MET A 163 -0.77 -10.04 11.91
C MET A 163 -1.82 -9.22 11.20
N HIS A 164 -1.87 -9.29 9.87
CA HIS A 164 -2.83 -8.52 9.07
C HIS A 164 -3.04 -9.11 7.68
N ALA A 165 -4.10 -8.68 7.01
CA ALA A 165 -4.39 -9.09 5.65
C ALA A 165 -3.40 -8.46 4.66
N ARG A 166 -2.76 -9.28 3.83
CA ARG A 166 -1.78 -8.86 2.85
C ARG A 166 -2.00 -9.48 1.49
N SER A 167 -1.86 -8.65 0.47
CA SER A 167 -1.83 -9.09 -0.91
C SER A 167 -0.49 -9.74 -1.23
N LEU A 168 -0.53 -10.88 -1.93
CA LEU A 168 0.64 -11.54 -2.49
C LEU A 168 1.17 -10.86 -3.76
N ARG A 169 0.47 -9.85 -4.31
CA ARG A 169 0.88 -9.17 -5.54
C ARG A 169 2.26 -8.56 -5.39
N GLY A 170 3.14 -8.87 -6.35
CA GLY A 170 4.54 -8.42 -6.36
C GLY A 170 5.45 -9.15 -5.37
N TYR A 171 5.01 -10.26 -4.79
CA TYR A 171 5.85 -11.16 -4.00
C TYR A 171 6.06 -12.49 -4.73
N THR A 172 7.22 -13.08 -4.50
CA THR A 172 7.50 -14.48 -4.86
C THR A 172 7.25 -15.32 -3.62
N ILE A 173 6.44 -16.37 -3.77
CA ILE A 173 6.21 -17.33 -2.70
C ILE A 173 7.31 -18.38 -2.73
N VAL A 174 7.93 -18.63 -1.59
CA VAL A 174 9.04 -19.57 -1.44
C VAL A 174 8.77 -20.56 -0.32
N ASN A 175 9.33 -21.76 -0.44
CA ASN A 175 9.29 -22.79 0.60
C ASN A 175 10.57 -22.78 1.45
N PRO A 176 10.51 -22.30 2.71
CA PRO A 176 11.67 -22.26 3.59
C PRO A 176 12.03 -23.62 4.23
N HIS A 177 11.25 -24.68 3.98
CA HIS A 177 11.43 -26.02 4.56
C HIS A 177 11.91 -27.06 3.53
N ALA A 178 12.32 -26.61 2.35
CA ALA A 178 12.78 -27.48 1.27
C ALA A 178 14.21 -27.99 1.47
#